data_AF-A0A8J2M8G4-F1
#
_entry.id   AF-A0A8J2M8G4-F1
#
_cell.length_a   1.000
_cell.length_b   1.000
_cell.length_c   1.000
_cell.angle_alpha   90.00
_cell.angle_beta   90.00
_cell.angle_gamma   90.00
#
_symmetry.space_group_name_H-M   'P 1'
#
loop_
_entity.id
_entity.type
_entity.pdbx_description
1 polymer ?
#
loop_
_entity_poly.entity_id
_entity_poly.type
_entity_poly.pdbx_seq_one_letter_code
_entity_poly.pdbx_strand_id
1 'polypeptide(L)'
;SCVEVFYRNELRYGVVKWIDNNELIQSNRLVAVEIEGDLPYDWRTINKIQLEDAYKAGIFANASPDSIALVPYCVLRSDNRFALSDTPEGNNNHETKTMVSSNFGSLDSGIEVRPCLPVKNIENLLGRMKGIQGFRNSCYLDTTLYAMFSQCSAFDSILESRCETKADSVHTEVTDILKTEIVYPLRRFHFVRADHVLKLRRLLEVLLPKMRGLTTDEKDPEELLNALFSTVLRVEPFLIMRNTTDDKTNPAYICPLITEDLWSEEQRRLISVQTLVERSLFASNIQFACEPKVLILQLPRYGQQKVFDKIFPPQEMDITHLIYEGKRPCINCGKLADMMCPECFLTREVFIGEVTYCGICYEQTHNGLDHQPQQLSASNNSFSTSSSLSLSRRTQVPQKKLQLASVLCIETSHYVAFVHALHANKWVFFDSMADRVGFSDGYNVPQVKLCEKMSNWLSDAGWRRVRDCINQEGHLPNDVESDSDLMRLLSDCYICFYTDEENKNEGLSLSRFFS
;
A
#
# COMPACT_ATOMS: atom_id res chain seq x y z
N SER A 1 15.95 12.58 39.42
CA SER A 1 14.57 12.21 39.04
C SER A 1 14.27 10.78 39.47
N CYS A 2 13.08 10.51 39.98
CA CYS A 2 12.63 9.13 40.28
C CYS A 2 12.36 8.39 38.97
N VAL A 3 12.89 7.18 38.85
CA VAL A 3 12.86 6.39 37.62
C VAL A 3 12.51 4.94 37.92
N GLU A 4 11.80 4.34 36.98
CA GLU A 4 11.67 2.90 36.84
C GLU A 4 12.79 2.40 35.90
N VAL A 5 13.45 1.33 36.29
CA VAL A 5 14.61 0.75 35.61
C VAL A 5 14.28 -0.69 35.25
N PHE A 6 14.09 -0.97 33.95
CA PHE A 6 13.91 -2.33 33.45
C PHE A 6 15.18 -2.79 32.73
N TYR A 7 16.03 -3.53 33.45
CA TYR A 7 17.34 -3.95 32.94
C TYR A 7 17.60 -5.41 33.24
N ARG A 8 18.06 -6.16 32.23
CA ARG A 8 18.34 -7.61 32.33
C ARG A 8 17.18 -8.42 32.92
N ASN A 9 15.95 -8.17 32.44
CA ASN A 9 14.70 -8.80 32.88
C ASN A 9 14.31 -8.54 34.34
N GLU A 10 14.93 -7.57 35.03
CA GLU A 10 14.50 -7.14 36.35
C GLU A 10 13.97 -5.70 36.33
N LEU A 11 12.86 -5.51 37.03
CA LEU A 11 12.26 -4.20 37.26
C LEU A 11 12.65 -3.70 38.65
N ARG A 12 13.17 -2.48 38.72
CA ARG A 12 13.49 -1.76 39.96
C ARG A 12 13.09 -0.31 39.87
N TYR A 13 12.97 0.34 41.02
CA TYR A 13 12.75 1.77 41.12
C TYR A 13 13.98 2.43 41.72
N GLY A 14 14.22 3.70 41.40
CA GLY A 14 15.39 4.39 41.90
C GLY A 14 15.42 5.87 41.57
N VAL A 15 16.50 6.53 41.95
CA VAL A 15 16.72 7.96 41.70
C VAL A 15 17.98 8.14 40.88
N VAL A 16 17.84 8.80 39.72
CA VAL A 16 19.01 9.18 38.90
C VAL A 16 19.88 10.14 39.70
N LYS A 17 21.15 9.78 39.87
CA LYS A 17 22.16 10.56 40.58
C LYS A 17 23.14 11.23 39.65
N TRP A 18 23.48 10.57 38.55
CA TRP A 18 24.48 11.08 37.62
C TRP A 18 24.25 10.52 36.21
N ILE A 19 24.56 11.34 35.20
CA ILE A 19 24.44 11.00 33.79
C ILE A 19 25.76 11.37 33.10
N ASP A 20 26.38 10.43 32.39
CA ASP A 20 27.62 10.69 31.64
C ASP A 20 27.37 11.70 30.52
N ASN A 21 28.18 12.75 30.38
CA ASN A 21 27.98 13.83 29.40
C ASN A 21 28.78 13.65 28.10
N ASN A 22 29.44 12.50 27.87
CA ASN A 22 30.14 12.28 26.61
C ASN A 22 29.17 12.10 25.42
N GLU A 23 29.11 13.13 24.58
CA GLU A 23 28.37 13.15 23.32
C GLU A 23 29.07 12.27 22.29
N LEU A 24 28.35 11.32 21.69
CA LEU A 24 28.52 10.85 20.31
C LEU A 24 27.44 9.84 19.89
N ILE A 25 26.75 9.15 20.82
CA ILE A 25 25.64 8.22 20.50
C ILE A 25 24.63 8.18 21.67
N GLN A 26 23.39 8.67 21.48
CA GLN A 26 22.36 8.72 22.56
C GLN A 26 22.01 7.34 23.15
N SER A 27 22.13 6.25 22.39
CA SER A 27 21.73 4.90 22.80
C SER A 27 22.70 4.19 23.75
N ASN A 28 23.94 4.67 23.91
CA ASN A 28 24.97 4.03 24.74
C ASN A 28 25.36 4.84 25.99
N ARG A 29 24.60 5.89 26.31
CA ARG A 29 24.85 6.76 27.47
C ARG A 29 24.62 5.99 28.76
N LEU A 30 25.60 5.94 29.66
CA LEU A 30 25.44 5.30 30.98
C LEU A 30 24.91 6.29 32.03
N VAL A 31 24.06 5.78 32.90
CA VAL A 31 23.40 6.53 33.98
C VAL A 31 23.63 5.81 35.28
N ALA A 32 24.03 6.55 36.31
CA ALA A 32 24.08 6.05 37.68
C ALA A 32 22.73 6.28 38.37
N VAL A 33 22.10 5.19 38.79
CA VAL A 33 20.82 5.21 39.49
C VAL A 33 21.00 4.58 40.87
N GLU A 34 20.58 5.29 41.90
CA GLU A 34 20.43 4.73 43.25
C GLU A 34 19.11 3.95 43.30
N ILE A 35 19.19 2.63 43.43
CA ILE A 35 18.07 1.70 43.42
C ILE A 35 17.46 1.59 44.83
N GLU A 36 16.13 1.55 44.87
CA GLU A 36 15.34 1.28 46.06
C GLU A 36 15.38 -0.23 46.37
N GLY A 37 15.95 -0.59 47.52
CA GLY A 37 16.09 -1.98 47.96
C GLY A 37 17.40 -2.64 47.50
N ASP A 38 17.40 -3.98 47.46
CA ASP A 38 18.59 -4.77 47.11
C ASP A 38 18.90 -4.69 45.61
N LEU A 39 20.18 -4.45 45.31
CA LEU A 39 20.68 -4.42 43.95
C LEU A 39 20.66 -5.84 43.34
N PRO A 40 20.12 -6.02 42.12
CA PRO A 40 20.23 -7.30 41.44
C PRO A 40 21.71 -7.68 41.21
N TYR A 41 22.05 -8.95 41.44
CA TYR A 41 23.45 -9.44 41.37
C TYR A 41 24.12 -9.21 40.01
N ASP A 42 23.32 -9.24 38.94
CA ASP A 42 23.81 -9.11 37.57
C ASP A 42 23.89 -7.66 37.08
N TRP A 43 23.66 -6.66 37.95
CA TRP A 43 23.73 -5.25 37.56
C TRP A 43 25.13 -4.69 37.79
N ARG A 44 25.59 -3.88 36.84
CA ARG A 44 26.94 -3.29 36.91
C ARG A 44 26.97 -2.25 38.03
N THR A 45 27.82 -2.46 39.03
CA THR A 45 28.07 -1.50 40.11
C THR A 45 29.17 -0.50 39.72
N ILE A 46 29.23 0.62 40.44
CA ILE A 46 30.33 1.58 40.32
C ILE A 46 31.58 0.99 40.99
N ASN A 47 32.72 1.01 40.29
CA ASN A 47 33.99 0.57 40.86
C ASN A 47 34.47 1.55 41.95
N LYS A 48 35.14 1.04 43.00
CA LYS A 48 35.62 1.85 44.16
C LYS A 48 36.38 3.13 43.79
N ILE A 49 37.15 3.11 42.70
CA ILE A 49 37.92 4.27 42.22
C ILE A 49 37.01 5.37 41.67
N GLN A 50 35.97 5.02 40.90
CA GLN A 50 35.02 5.97 40.32
C GLN A 50 34.10 6.58 41.38
N LEU A 51 33.86 5.85 42.46
CA LEU A 51 33.04 6.29 43.59
C LEU A 51 33.75 7.38 44.43
N GLU A 52 35.04 7.19 44.73
CA GLU A 52 35.89 8.17 45.44
C GLU A 52 35.95 9.52 44.71
N ASP A 53 36.14 9.50 43.39
CA ASP A 53 36.18 10.71 42.57
C ASP A 53 34.83 11.44 42.54
N ALA A 54 33.74 10.69 42.52
CA ALA A 54 32.40 11.25 42.50
C ALA A 54 31.91 11.76 43.87
N TYR A 55 32.40 11.20 44.99
CA TYR A 55 32.22 11.80 46.33
C TYR A 55 33.01 13.10 46.47
N LYS A 56 34.25 13.16 45.98
CA LYS A 56 35.05 14.41 45.97
C LYS A 56 34.40 15.50 45.11
N ALA A 57 33.69 15.12 44.05
CA ALA A 57 32.92 16.03 43.19
C ALA A 57 31.52 16.40 43.75
N GLY A 58 31.12 15.89 44.92
CA GLY A 58 29.82 16.17 45.54
C GLY A 58 28.61 15.51 44.87
N ILE A 59 28.83 14.54 43.96
CA ILE A 59 27.78 13.94 43.11
C ILE A 59 26.92 12.92 43.89
N PHE A 60 27.51 12.24 44.90
CA PHE A 60 26.85 11.15 45.65
C PHE A 60 26.77 11.39 47.16
N ALA A 61 26.65 12.64 47.62
CA ALA A 61 26.85 13.04 49.02
C ALA A 61 26.06 12.24 50.09
N ASN A 62 24.92 11.60 49.74
CA ASN A 62 24.06 10.86 50.66
C ASN A 62 23.65 9.44 50.19
N ALA A 63 24.30 8.86 49.17
CA ALA A 63 23.92 7.54 48.64
C ALA A 63 24.77 6.41 49.24
N SER A 64 24.19 5.20 49.39
CA SER A 64 24.96 4.00 49.76
C SER A 64 25.70 3.45 48.53
N PRO A 65 26.99 3.09 48.62
CA PRO A 65 27.75 2.51 47.49
C PRO A 65 27.09 1.26 46.90
N ASP A 66 26.44 0.48 47.76
CA ASP A 66 25.88 -0.83 47.42
C ASP A 66 24.47 -0.74 46.80
N SER A 67 23.89 0.46 46.73
CA SER A 67 22.60 0.71 46.09
C SER A 67 22.71 1.38 44.71
N ILE A 68 23.92 1.64 44.18
CA ILE A 68 24.10 2.35 42.90
C ILE A 68 24.41 1.40 41.75
N ALA A 69 23.55 1.39 40.72
CA ALA A 69 23.79 0.69 39.46
C ALA A 69 24.09 1.65 38.30
N LEU A 70 24.98 1.21 37.41
CA LEU A 70 25.23 1.80 36.10
C LEU A 70 24.40 1.06 35.05
N VAL A 71 23.41 1.76 34.50
CA VAL A 71 22.51 1.21 33.48
C VAL A 71 22.48 2.11 32.24
N PRO A 72 22.22 1.56 31.04
CA PRO A 72 22.03 2.39 29.84
C PRO A 72 20.84 3.35 30.00
N TYR A 73 20.96 4.58 29.49
CA TYR A 73 19.88 5.58 29.57
C TYR A 73 18.56 5.07 28.98
N CYS A 74 18.63 4.25 27.93
CA CYS A 74 17.46 3.68 27.24
C CYS A 74 16.61 2.72 28.10
N VAL A 75 17.11 2.30 29.26
CA VAL A 75 16.39 1.39 30.17
C VAL A 75 15.63 2.12 31.28
N LEU A 76 15.75 3.46 31.33
CA LEU A 76 15.08 4.31 32.30
C LEU A 76 13.72 4.76 31.78
N ARG A 77 12.74 4.74 32.68
CA ARG A 77 11.41 5.32 32.52
C ARG A 77 11.12 6.22 33.72
N SER A 78 10.18 7.15 33.61
CA SER A 78 9.73 7.92 34.78
C SER A 78 9.01 6.99 35.76
N ASP A 79 9.24 7.17 37.06
CA ASP A 79 8.54 6.38 38.08
C ASP A 79 7.06 6.78 38.16
N ASN A 80 6.20 5.92 37.63
CA ASN A 80 4.76 6.16 37.55
C ASN A 80 4.06 6.16 38.91
N ARG A 81 4.72 5.75 40.01
CA ARG A 81 4.16 5.88 41.37
C ARG A 81 3.99 7.34 41.80
N PHE A 82 4.69 8.26 41.13
CA PHE A 82 4.71 9.69 41.48
C PHE A 82 4.20 10.59 40.35
N ALA A 83 3.59 10.03 39.30
CA ALA A 83 2.93 10.82 38.26
C ALA A 83 1.65 11.46 38.84
N LEU A 84 1.67 12.78 39.03
CA LEU A 84 0.51 13.54 39.48
C LEU A 84 -0.63 13.42 38.47
N SER A 85 -1.80 13.01 38.95
CA SER A 85 -3.06 13.07 38.22
C SER A 85 -3.58 14.52 38.22
N ASP A 86 -3.19 15.31 37.22
CA ASP A 86 -3.71 16.67 37.07
C ASP A 86 -4.93 16.71 36.13
N THR A 87 -6.07 17.07 36.71
CA THR A 87 -7.28 17.56 36.02
C THR A 87 -7.00 18.88 35.27
N PRO A 88 -7.75 19.18 34.19
CA PRO A 88 -7.34 20.21 33.24
C PRO A 88 -7.84 21.60 33.60
N GLU A 89 -6.94 22.53 33.91
CA GLU A 89 -7.19 23.98 33.73
C GLU A 89 -5.92 24.72 33.26
N GLY A 90 -6.01 25.36 32.09
CA GLY A 90 -5.40 26.67 31.81
C GLY A 90 -3.89 26.80 31.59
N ASN A 91 -3.49 26.89 30.31
CA ASN A 91 -2.42 27.75 29.75
C ASN A 91 -0.97 27.68 30.33
N ASN A 92 -0.04 27.06 29.58
CA ASN A 92 0.99 27.75 28.75
C ASN A 92 2.21 26.86 28.43
N ASN A 93 2.33 26.50 27.14
CA ASN A 93 3.54 26.57 26.30
C ASN A 93 4.87 25.83 26.61
N HIS A 94 4.97 24.78 27.43
CA HIS A 94 6.22 23.99 27.47
C HIS A 94 6.14 22.45 27.53
N GLU A 95 4.96 21.83 27.36
CA GLU A 95 4.78 20.37 27.58
C GLU A 95 4.58 19.51 26.32
N THR A 96 4.88 20.01 25.12
CA THR A 96 4.55 19.28 23.87
C THR A 96 5.57 18.21 23.44
N LYS A 97 6.71 18.04 24.13
CA LYS A 97 7.74 17.06 23.72
C LYS A 97 7.68 15.70 24.41
N THR A 98 7.19 15.63 25.65
CA THR A 98 7.35 14.41 26.47
C THR A 98 6.11 13.52 26.45
N MET A 99 4.92 14.11 26.31
CA MET A 99 3.64 13.38 26.37
C MET A 99 3.27 12.64 25.06
N VAL A 100 3.90 12.98 23.93
CA VAL A 100 3.59 12.40 22.61
C VAL A 100 4.29 11.05 22.40
N SER A 101 5.41 10.79 23.11
CA SER A 101 6.23 9.59 22.93
C SER A 101 5.59 8.30 23.47
N SER A 102 4.68 8.36 24.45
CA SER A 102 4.11 7.14 25.04
C SER A 102 3.16 6.42 24.07
N ASN A 103 2.34 7.18 23.35
CA ASN A 103 1.26 6.64 22.49
C ASN A 103 1.74 6.05 21.16
N PHE A 104 3.03 6.14 20.85
CA PHE A 104 3.60 5.65 19.59
C PHE A 104 4.78 4.68 19.79
N GLY A 105 5.13 4.39 21.05
CA GLY A 105 6.32 3.62 21.39
C GLY A 105 7.62 4.41 21.22
N SER A 106 8.74 3.80 21.63
CA SER A 106 10.04 4.47 21.62
C SER A 106 10.84 4.31 20.34
N LEU A 107 10.38 3.47 19.40
CA LEU A 107 11.05 3.28 18.12
C LEU A 107 10.69 4.44 17.19
N ASP A 108 11.66 5.26 16.82
CA ASP A 108 11.49 6.34 15.85
C ASP A 108 11.78 5.82 14.43
N SER A 109 10.94 6.19 13.45
CA SER A 109 11.20 5.92 12.03
C SER A 109 12.18 6.90 11.40
N GLY A 110 12.44 8.05 12.05
CA GLY A 110 13.32 9.09 11.55
C GLY A 110 12.78 9.79 10.30
N ILE A 111 13.64 10.62 9.70
CA ILE A 111 13.37 11.37 8.46
C ILE A 111 14.44 10.99 7.44
N GLU A 112 14.04 10.74 6.20
CA GLU A 112 14.95 10.47 5.10
C GLU A 112 14.69 11.48 3.97
N VAL A 113 15.71 12.22 3.58
CA VAL A 113 15.60 13.27 2.55
C VAL A 113 16.03 12.78 1.17
N ARG A 114 16.74 11.65 1.10
CA ARG A 114 17.22 11.07 -0.14
C ARG A 114 16.17 10.17 -0.77
N PRO A 115 15.94 10.27 -2.08
CA PRO A 115 15.09 9.33 -2.80
C PRO A 115 15.50 7.90 -2.54
N CYS A 116 14.51 7.09 -2.14
CA CYS A 116 14.66 5.68 -1.87
C CYS A 116 13.76 4.89 -2.84
N LEU A 117 14.34 3.91 -3.52
CA LEU A 117 13.61 2.96 -4.35
C LEU A 117 13.07 1.80 -3.49
N PRO A 118 12.06 1.06 -3.97
CA PRO A 118 11.65 -0.20 -3.38
C PRO A 118 12.83 -1.12 -3.03
N VAL A 119 12.77 -1.75 -1.85
CA VAL A 119 13.82 -2.67 -1.42
C VAL A 119 13.84 -3.92 -2.30
N LYS A 120 15.04 -4.40 -2.65
CA LYS A 120 15.20 -5.65 -3.44
C LYS A 120 15.08 -6.91 -2.59
N ASN A 121 15.60 -6.87 -1.37
CA ASN A 121 15.48 -7.99 -0.44
C ASN A 121 14.18 -7.87 0.35
N ILE A 122 13.20 -8.70 0.00
CA ILE A 122 11.88 -8.76 0.63
C ILE A 122 11.95 -9.10 2.12
N GLU A 123 12.97 -9.85 2.57
CA GLU A 123 13.12 -10.25 3.98
C GLU A 123 13.22 -9.04 4.91
N ASN A 124 13.76 -7.92 4.42
CA ASN A 124 13.87 -6.68 5.19
C ASN A 124 12.50 -6.05 5.51
N LEU A 125 11.48 -6.36 4.70
CA LEU A 125 10.11 -5.88 4.90
C LEU A 125 9.37 -6.70 5.95
N LEU A 126 9.77 -7.95 6.19
CA LEU A 126 8.98 -8.90 6.96
C LEU A 126 9.15 -8.69 8.47
N GLY A 127 8.08 -8.96 9.20
CA GLY A 127 8.08 -9.08 10.65
C GLY A 127 7.22 -8.05 11.37
N ARG A 128 7.36 -8.05 12.70
CA ARG A 128 6.70 -7.14 13.64
C ARG A 128 7.40 -5.78 13.62
N MET A 129 6.64 -4.69 13.83
CA MET A 129 7.14 -3.32 13.71
C MET A 129 7.71 -3.03 12.32
N LYS A 130 7.00 -3.50 11.29
CA LYS A 130 7.31 -3.24 9.87
C LYS A 130 6.09 -2.64 9.18
N GLY A 131 6.34 -1.77 8.21
CA GLY A 131 5.32 -0.98 7.53
C GLY A 131 4.91 0.27 8.30
N ILE A 132 3.69 0.76 8.06
CA ILE A 132 3.19 2.00 8.66
C ILE A 132 2.42 1.67 9.95
N GLN A 133 2.80 2.28 11.06
CA GLN A 133 2.11 2.10 12.33
C GLN A 133 0.76 2.82 12.32
N GLY A 134 -0.32 2.08 12.61
CA GLY A 134 -1.65 2.66 12.72
C GLY A 134 -1.90 3.36 14.05
N PHE A 135 -2.76 4.37 14.04
CA PHE A 135 -3.21 5.09 15.22
C PHE A 135 -4.58 5.74 15.00
N ARG A 136 -5.55 5.43 15.86
CA ARG A 136 -6.91 6.03 15.84
C ARG A 136 -7.56 5.98 14.45
N ASN A 137 -8.07 4.79 14.09
CA ASN A 137 -8.82 4.54 12.85
C ASN A 137 -8.11 5.01 11.57
N SER A 138 -6.78 4.97 11.54
CA SER A 138 -5.97 5.43 10.40
C SER A 138 -5.76 4.39 9.30
N CYS A 139 -6.23 3.15 9.47
CA CYS A 139 -5.92 2.03 8.56
C CYS A 139 -6.25 2.35 7.10
N TYR A 140 -7.31 3.10 6.81
CA TYR A 140 -7.63 3.57 5.46
C TYR A 140 -6.49 4.33 4.78
N LEU A 141 -5.74 5.16 5.53
CA LEU A 141 -4.62 5.93 5.01
C LEU A 141 -3.32 5.12 5.07
N ASP A 142 -3.04 4.47 6.20
CA ASP A 142 -1.81 3.69 6.39
C ASP A 142 -1.67 2.63 5.31
N THR A 143 -2.75 1.89 5.08
CA THR A 143 -2.80 0.78 4.14
C THR A 143 -2.76 1.28 2.70
N THR A 144 -3.44 2.39 2.39
CA THR A 144 -3.39 3.01 1.05
C THR A 144 -1.98 3.50 0.71
N LEU A 145 -1.32 4.21 1.64
CA LEU A 145 0.05 4.67 1.45
C LEU A 145 1.03 3.50 1.31
N TYR A 146 0.86 2.45 2.11
CA TYR A 146 1.67 1.25 1.98
C TYR A 146 1.47 0.56 0.62
N ALA A 147 0.23 0.40 0.17
CA ALA A 147 -0.12 -0.21 -1.12
C ALA A 147 0.49 0.56 -2.31
N MET A 148 0.40 1.89 -2.28
CA MET A 148 0.90 2.73 -3.36
C MET A 148 2.43 2.84 -3.41
N PHE A 149 3.11 2.93 -2.26
CA PHE A 149 4.50 3.37 -2.22
C PHE A 149 5.51 2.35 -1.71
N SER A 150 5.11 1.29 -0.98
CA SER A 150 6.08 0.40 -0.33
C SER A 150 6.97 -0.36 -1.31
N GLN A 151 6.38 -0.91 -2.38
CA GLN A 151 7.07 -1.71 -3.41
C GLN A 151 6.75 -1.31 -4.86
N CYS A 152 6.15 -0.13 -5.06
CA CYS A 152 5.76 0.40 -6.37
C CYS A 152 6.35 1.80 -6.53
N SER A 153 6.94 2.09 -7.69
CA SER A 153 7.48 3.41 -8.04
C SER A 153 6.62 4.19 -9.05
N ALA A 154 5.48 3.64 -9.48
CA ALA A 154 4.62 4.26 -10.49
C ALA A 154 4.01 5.59 -10.01
N PHE A 155 4.00 5.80 -8.69
CA PHE A 155 3.51 7.01 -8.04
C PHE A 155 4.62 7.99 -7.64
N ASP A 156 5.90 7.69 -7.90
CA ASP A 156 7.02 8.51 -7.41
C ASP A 156 7.04 9.91 -8.04
N SER A 157 6.55 10.06 -9.27
CA SER A 157 6.42 11.38 -9.91
C SER A 157 5.51 12.34 -9.14
N ILE A 158 4.59 11.82 -8.33
CA ILE A 158 3.74 12.62 -7.44
C ILE A 158 4.57 13.25 -6.31
N LEU A 159 5.63 12.59 -5.86
CA LEU A 159 6.52 13.07 -4.81
C LEU A 159 7.54 14.10 -5.32
N GLU A 160 7.75 14.15 -6.64
CA GLU A 160 8.66 15.06 -7.32
C GLU A 160 7.99 16.35 -7.77
N SER A 161 6.65 16.38 -7.85
CA SER A 161 5.91 17.56 -8.26
C SER A 161 6.12 18.71 -7.26
N ARG A 162 6.57 19.86 -7.75
CA ARG A 162 6.77 21.08 -6.95
C ARG A 162 5.88 22.18 -7.48
N CYS A 163 5.22 22.89 -6.57
CA CYS A 163 4.54 24.15 -6.85
C CYS A 163 5.43 25.30 -6.35
N GLU A 164 5.82 26.21 -7.25
CA GLU A 164 6.84 27.23 -6.97
C GLU A 164 6.31 28.53 -6.34
N THR A 165 5.01 28.62 -6.01
CA THR A 165 4.43 29.87 -5.49
C THR A 165 4.28 29.89 -3.97
N LYS A 166 4.37 31.08 -3.36
CA LYS A 166 4.20 31.27 -1.90
C LYS A 166 2.82 30.86 -1.37
N ALA A 167 1.80 30.82 -2.23
CA ALA A 167 0.45 30.37 -1.88
C ALA A 167 0.35 28.83 -1.73
N ASP A 168 1.37 28.09 -2.17
CA ASP A 168 1.42 26.62 -2.14
C ASP A 168 2.26 26.08 -0.98
N SER A 169 2.56 26.89 0.05
CA SER A 169 3.40 26.49 1.18
C SER A 169 2.87 25.24 1.91
N VAL A 170 1.56 25.18 2.17
CA VAL A 170 0.93 24.03 2.84
C VAL A 170 0.89 22.79 1.92
N HIS A 171 0.68 22.98 0.61
CA HIS A 171 0.74 21.88 -0.36
C HIS A 171 2.15 21.30 -0.46
N THR A 172 3.16 22.16 -0.46
CA THR A 172 4.58 21.76 -0.43
C THR A 172 4.90 21.01 0.85
N GLU A 173 4.38 21.47 2.00
CA GLU A 173 4.55 20.78 3.28
C GLU A 173 3.95 19.37 3.27
N VAL A 174 2.75 19.18 2.69
CA VAL A 174 2.15 17.84 2.55
C VAL A 174 3.02 16.92 1.70
N THR A 175 3.47 17.39 0.54
CA THR A 175 4.35 16.60 -0.34
C THR A 175 5.68 16.27 0.36
N ASP A 176 6.27 17.22 1.10
CA ASP A 176 7.52 17.02 1.83
C ASP A 176 7.37 16.01 2.97
N ILE A 177 6.27 16.03 3.72
CA ILE A 177 5.99 15.02 4.77
C ILE A 177 5.76 13.65 4.13
N LEU A 178 4.89 13.59 3.12
CA LEU A 178 4.61 12.35 2.41
C LEU A 178 5.90 11.73 1.87
N LYS A 179 6.79 12.54 1.31
CA LYS A 179 8.05 12.10 0.73
C LYS A 179 9.09 11.74 1.80
N THR A 180 9.43 12.66 2.69
CA THR A 180 10.62 12.57 3.55
C THR A 180 10.37 11.96 4.93
N GLU A 181 9.13 11.98 5.40
CA GLU A 181 8.74 11.42 6.70
C GLU A 181 7.98 10.10 6.57
N ILE A 182 7.41 9.79 5.39
CA ILE A 182 6.62 8.57 5.17
C ILE A 182 7.26 7.67 4.11
N VAL A 183 7.27 8.05 2.83
CA VAL A 183 7.65 7.15 1.73
C VAL A 183 9.13 6.76 1.78
N TYR A 184 10.05 7.72 1.93
CA TYR A 184 11.47 7.40 1.98
C TYR A 184 11.85 6.60 3.24
N PRO A 185 11.39 6.97 4.46
CA PRO A 185 11.57 6.13 5.64
C PRO A 185 10.96 4.73 5.50
N LEU A 186 9.77 4.61 4.91
CA LEU A 186 9.14 3.31 4.65
C LEU A 186 10.02 2.42 3.76
N ARG A 187 10.62 2.97 2.71
CA ARG A 187 11.50 2.21 1.82
C ARG A 187 12.88 1.97 2.40
N ARG A 188 13.38 2.87 3.25
CA ARG A 188 14.74 2.83 3.82
C ARG A 188 14.85 2.03 5.10
N PHE A 189 13.95 2.30 6.05
CA PHE A 189 13.94 1.73 7.40
C PHE A 189 12.86 0.67 7.56
N HIS A 190 11.93 0.57 6.61
CA HIS A 190 10.85 -0.42 6.59
C HIS A 190 9.86 -0.27 7.73
N PHE A 191 9.83 0.90 8.35
CA PHE A 191 8.92 1.26 9.43
C PHE A 191 8.64 2.77 9.39
N VAL A 192 7.38 3.15 9.59
CA VAL A 192 6.96 4.55 9.77
C VAL A 192 6.12 4.63 11.04
N ARG A 193 6.52 5.49 11.97
CA ARG A 193 5.81 5.73 13.22
C ARG A 193 4.55 6.58 12.97
N ALA A 194 3.50 6.33 13.76
CA ALA A 194 2.18 6.89 13.53
C ALA A 194 2.08 8.42 13.68
N ASP A 195 3.05 9.07 14.34
CA ASP A 195 3.10 10.52 14.49
C ASP A 195 3.32 11.24 13.16
N HIS A 196 4.13 10.67 12.24
CA HIS A 196 4.32 11.22 10.90
C HIS A 196 3.03 11.17 10.08
N VAL A 197 2.29 10.05 10.16
CA VAL A 197 0.99 9.92 9.49
C VAL A 197 -0.05 10.82 10.15
N LEU A 198 -0.04 10.96 11.48
CA LEU A 198 -0.93 11.90 12.18
C LEU A 198 -0.65 13.35 11.78
N LYS A 199 0.62 13.72 11.59
CA LYS A 199 1.02 15.04 11.06
C LYS A 199 0.42 15.26 9.67
N LEU A 200 0.52 14.27 8.78
CA LEU A 200 -0.13 14.30 7.46
C LEU A 200 -1.66 14.46 7.61
N ARG A 201 -2.33 13.66 8.44
CA ARG A 201 -3.80 13.74 8.64
C ARG A 201 -4.27 15.12 9.12
N ARG A 202 -3.50 15.77 10.00
CA ARG A 202 -3.80 17.14 10.45
C ARG A 202 -3.75 18.15 9.30
N LEU A 203 -2.77 18.04 8.40
CA LEU A 203 -2.69 18.91 7.23
C LEU A 203 -3.80 18.60 6.22
N LEU A 204 -4.12 17.32 6.01
CA LEU A 204 -5.24 16.92 5.17
C LEU A 204 -6.57 17.49 5.70
N GLU A 205 -6.78 17.50 7.02
CA GLU A 205 -7.99 18.07 7.64
C GLU A 205 -8.13 19.59 7.40
N VAL A 206 -7.00 20.31 7.32
CA VAL A 206 -6.98 21.73 6.95
C VAL A 206 -7.29 21.93 5.46
N LEU A 207 -6.73 21.10 4.59
CA LEU A 207 -6.88 21.23 3.13
C LEU A 207 -8.21 20.67 2.60
N LEU A 208 -8.84 19.74 3.33
CA LEU A 208 -10.06 19.04 2.96
C LEU A 208 -11.18 19.31 3.98
N PRO A 209 -11.68 20.56 4.10
CA PRO A 209 -12.68 20.92 5.12
C PRO A 209 -14.02 20.19 4.98
N LYS A 210 -14.28 19.58 3.82
CA LYS A 210 -15.46 18.74 3.56
C LYS A 210 -15.34 17.34 4.15
N MET A 211 -14.12 16.82 4.33
CA MET A 211 -13.81 15.50 4.86
C MET A 211 -13.41 15.62 6.34
N ARG A 212 -14.41 15.82 7.21
CA ARG A 212 -14.19 16.00 8.66
C ARG A 212 -13.72 14.72 9.33
N GLY A 213 -12.99 14.84 10.44
CA GLY A 213 -12.64 13.68 11.27
C GLY A 213 -11.52 12.83 10.68
N LEU A 214 -10.67 13.38 9.82
CA LEU A 214 -9.51 12.67 9.27
C LEU A 214 -8.56 12.18 10.38
N THR A 215 -8.50 12.88 11.51
CA THR A 215 -7.65 12.52 12.65
C THR A 215 -8.29 11.53 13.64
N THR A 216 -9.58 11.21 13.52
CA THR A 216 -10.33 10.39 14.49
C THR A 216 -11.11 9.24 13.89
N ASP A 217 -11.69 9.43 12.72
CA ASP A 217 -12.63 8.50 12.11
C ASP A 217 -11.98 7.76 10.96
N GLU A 218 -12.51 6.58 10.67
CA GLU A 218 -12.21 5.86 9.43
C GLU A 218 -12.85 6.58 8.24
N LYS A 219 -12.21 6.53 7.07
CA LYS A 219 -12.68 7.12 5.82
C LYS A 219 -12.57 6.11 4.69
N ASP A 220 -13.31 6.35 3.62
CA ASP A 220 -13.28 5.53 2.43
C ASP A 220 -12.06 5.88 1.56
N PRO A 221 -11.18 4.90 1.24
CA PRO A 221 -9.97 5.13 0.45
C PRO A 221 -10.21 5.79 -0.91
N GLU A 222 -11.30 5.52 -1.59
CA GLU A 222 -11.62 6.14 -2.89
C GLU A 222 -11.96 7.62 -2.76
N GLU A 223 -12.68 8.04 -1.70
CA GLU A 223 -12.98 9.45 -1.47
C GLU A 223 -11.69 10.18 -1.11
N LEU A 224 -10.89 9.58 -0.23
CA LEU A 224 -9.57 10.08 0.15
C LEU A 224 -8.65 10.22 -1.07
N LEU A 225 -8.49 9.17 -1.88
CA LEU A 225 -7.58 9.16 -3.02
C LEU A 225 -7.97 10.21 -4.06
N ASN A 226 -9.26 10.32 -4.38
CA ASN A 226 -9.72 11.38 -5.29
C ASN A 226 -9.37 12.76 -4.73
N ALA A 227 -9.68 13.04 -3.46
CA ALA A 227 -9.38 14.32 -2.82
C ALA A 227 -7.86 14.59 -2.71
N LEU A 228 -7.08 13.56 -2.38
CA LEU A 228 -5.63 13.63 -2.27
C LEU A 228 -5.01 13.97 -3.62
N PHE A 229 -5.40 13.30 -4.71
CA PHE A 229 -4.85 13.59 -6.03
C PHE A 229 -5.35 14.92 -6.60
N SER A 230 -6.65 15.20 -6.55
CA SER A 230 -7.21 16.38 -7.20
C SER A 230 -6.92 17.68 -6.46
N THR A 231 -7.08 17.67 -5.14
CA THR A 231 -7.12 18.91 -4.34
C THR A 231 -5.81 19.14 -3.63
N VAL A 232 -5.23 18.09 -3.04
CA VAL A 232 -4.03 18.20 -2.20
C VAL A 232 -2.75 18.17 -3.02
N LEU A 233 -2.57 17.14 -3.86
CA LEU A 233 -1.35 16.92 -4.63
C LEU A 233 -1.42 17.49 -6.06
N ARG A 234 -2.63 17.84 -6.54
CA ARG A 234 -2.91 18.41 -7.86
C ARG A 234 -2.26 17.62 -9.01
N VAL A 235 -2.40 16.30 -8.95
CA VAL A 235 -1.82 15.36 -9.92
C VAL A 235 -2.67 15.35 -11.19
N GLU A 236 -2.07 15.16 -12.36
CA GLU A 236 -2.85 14.90 -13.57
C GLU A 236 -3.56 13.53 -13.47
N PRO A 237 -4.84 13.43 -13.84
CA PRO A 237 -5.57 12.16 -13.83
C PRO A 237 -4.88 11.04 -14.60
N PHE A 238 -4.81 9.84 -14.00
CA PHE A 238 -4.14 8.68 -14.59
C PHE A 238 -4.91 8.07 -15.78
N LEU A 239 -6.23 8.29 -15.82
CA LEU A 239 -7.15 7.71 -16.78
C LEU A 239 -7.86 8.81 -17.55
N ILE A 240 -8.05 8.57 -18.85
CA ILE A 240 -8.95 9.35 -19.68
C ILE A 240 -9.99 8.38 -20.23
N MET A 241 -11.20 8.42 -19.66
CA MET A 241 -12.31 7.55 -20.04
C MET A 241 -13.11 8.21 -21.17
N ARG A 242 -13.21 7.53 -22.32
CA ARG A 242 -13.94 8.02 -23.49
C ARG A 242 -15.24 7.24 -23.64
N ASN A 243 -16.36 7.95 -23.74
CA ASN A 243 -17.64 7.33 -24.08
C ASN A 243 -17.71 7.11 -25.59
N THR A 244 -18.01 5.88 -26.04
CA THR A 244 -18.02 5.51 -27.46
C THR A 244 -19.30 5.94 -28.19
N THR A 245 -20.34 6.35 -27.46
CA THR A 245 -21.64 6.77 -28.02
C THR A 245 -21.67 8.27 -28.32
N ASP A 246 -21.15 9.11 -27.41
CA ASP A 246 -21.16 10.57 -27.56
C ASP A 246 -19.77 11.22 -27.70
N ASP A 247 -18.72 10.40 -27.75
CA ASP A 247 -17.32 10.80 -27.94
C ASP A 247 -16.72 11.69 -26.85
N LYS A 248 -17.43 11.89 -25.73
CA LYS A 248 -16.94 12.70 -24.62
C LYS A 248 -15.86 11.97 -23.82
N THR A 249 -14.85 12.73 -23.42
CA THR A 249 -13.77 12.25 -22.56
C THR A 249 -13.89 12.82 -21.16
N ASN A 250 -13.83 11.95 -20.15
CA ASN A 250 -13.84 12.30 -18.74
C ASN A 250 -12.52 11.82 -18.10
N PRO A 251 -11.71 12.73 -17.55
CA PRO A 251 -10.52 12.33 -16.82
C PRO A 251 -10.88 11.77 -15.43
N ALA A 252 -10.15 10.76 -14.98
CA ALA A 252 -10.37 10.13 -13.67
C ALA A 252 -9.07 9.58 -13.07
N TYR A 253 -9.04 9.45 -11.75
CA TYR A 253 -7.95 8.77 -11.03
C TYR A 253 -8.27 7.30 -10.75
N ILE A 254 -9.56 7.01 -10.50
CA ILE A 254 -10.07 5.69 -10.14
C ILE A 254 -11.14 5.30 -11.16
N CYS A 255 -11.13 4.05 -11.60
CA CYS A 255 -12.19 3.45 -12.40
C CYS A 255 -13.12 2.66 -11.48
N PRO A 256 -14.31 3.18 -11.14
CA PRO A 256 -15.31 2.44 -10.38
C PRO A 256 -15.96 1.39 -11.27
N LEU A 257 -15.91 0.13 -10.84
CA LEU A 257 -16.54 -0.97 -11.55
C LEU A 257 -18.01 -1.06 -11.16
N ILE A 258 -18.88 -0.97 -12.17
CA ILE A 258 -20.32 -1.04 -12.03
C ILE A 258 -20.77 -2.44 -12.45
N THR A 259 -21.60 -3.05 -11.62
CA THR A 259 -22.17 -4.38 -11.89
C THR A 259 -23.50 -4.27 -12.59
N GLU A 260 -23.76 -5.19 -13.51
CA GLU A 260 -25.09 -5.46 -14.05
C GLU A 260 -25.92 -6.26 -13.02
N ASP A 261 -27.25 -6.26 -13.13
CA ASP A 261 -28.12 -6.99 -12.21
C ASP A 261 -28.18 -8.51 -12.50
N LEU A 262 -27.70 -8.93 -13.68
CA LEU A 262 -27.87 -10.28 -14.23
C LEU A 262 -26.55 -11.05 -14.24
N TRP A 263 -26.11 -11.49 -13.06
CA TRP A 263 -25.02 -12.46 -12.90
C TRP A 263 -25.57 -13.84 -12.57
N SER A 264 -25.00 -14.89 -13.15
CA SER A 264 -25.33 -16.27 -12.77
C SER A 264 -24.88 -16.54 -11.34
N GLU A 265 -25.47 -17.56 -10.69
CA GLU A 265 -25.06 -18.00 -9.36
C GLU A 265 -23.57 -18.41 -9.32
N GLU A 266 -23.05 -18.97 -10.41
CA GLU A 266 -21.62 -19.30 -10.55
C GLU A 266 -20.74 -18.06 -10.54
N GLN A 267 -21.11 -17.04 -11.32
CA GLN A 267 -20.38 -15.77 -11.37
C GLN A 267 -20.44 -15.02 -10.04
N ARG A 268 -21.56 -15.10 -9.32
CA ARG A 268 -21.70 -14.52 -7.96
C ARG A 268 -20.76 -15.18 -6.96
N ARG A 269 -20.48 -16.48 -7.09
CA ARG A 269 -19.52 -17.20 -6.24
C ARG A 269 -18.07 -16.83 -6.52
N LEU A 270 -17.69 -16.70 -7.79
CA LEU A 270 -16.34 -16.37 -8.20
C LEU A 270 -16.34 -15.60 -9.52
N ILE A 271 -15.69 -14.44 -9.52
CA ILE A 271 -15.48 -13.66 -10.74
C ILE A 271 -14.05 -13.10 -10.79
N SER A 272 -13.47 -12.97 -11.98
CA SER A 272 -12.17 -12.32 -12.12
C SER A 272 -12.31 -10.80 -12.26
N VAL A 273 -11.31 -10.04 -11.79
CA VAL A 273 -11.27 -8.58 -12.01
C VAL A 273 -11.22 -8.24 -13.50
N GLN A 274 -10.55 -9.06 -14.34
CA GLN A 274 -10.55 -8.89 -15.80
C GLN A 274 -11.98 -8.91 -16.35
N THR A 275 -12.78 -9.92 -15.96
CA THR A 275 -14.19 -10.02 -16.36
C THR A 275 -14.99 -8.81 -15.90
N LEU A 276 -14.82 -8.37 -14.65
CA LEU A 276 -15.53 -7.22 -14.10
C LEU A 276 -15.22 -5.91 -14.86
N VAL A 277 -13.94 -5.66 -15.15
CA VAL A 277 -13.51 -4.46 -15.90
C VAL A 277 -14.11 -4.48 -17.30
N GLU A 278 -13.96 -5.59 -18.03
CA GLU A 278 -14.47 -5.70 -19.40
C GLU A 278 -15.98 -5.52 -19.47
N ARG A 279 -16.72 -6.16 -18.55
CA ARG A 279 -18.18 -6.05 -18.48
C ARG A 279 -18.62 -4.65 -18.10
N SER A 280 -18.01 -4.06 -17.07
CA SER A 280 -18.37 -2.71 -16.61
C SER A 280 -18.12 -1.65 -17.69
N LEU A 281 -16.97 -1.69 -18.36
CA LEU A 281 -16.63 -0.74 -19.41
C LEU A 281 -17.51 -0.94 -20.66
N PHE A 282 -17.76 -2.19 -21.04
CA PHE A 282 -18.67 -2.53 -22.15
C PHE A 282 -20.09 -2.02 -21.88
N ALA A 283 -20.67 -2.32 -20.71
CA ALA A 283 -22.01 -1.88 -20.31
C ALA A 283 -22.15 -0.35 -20.29
N SER A 284 -21.07 0.34 -19.91
CA SER A 284 -21.04 1.80 -19.82
C SER A 284 -20.72 2.48 -21.16
N ASN A 285 -20.43 1.72 -22.22
CA ASN A 285 -19.90 2.24 -23.48
C ASN A 285 -18.64 3.10 -23.29
N ILE A 286 -17.72 2.66 -22.42
CA ILE A 286 -16.48 3.37 -22.08
C ILE A 286 -15.27 2.60 -22.59
N GLN A 287 -14.28 3.33 -23.12
CA GLN A 287 -12.94 2.83 -23.43
C GLN A 287 -11.88 3.79 -22.90
N PHE A 288 -10.66 3.31 -22.68
CA PHE A 288 -9.53 4.18 -22.36
C PHE A 288 -9.08 4.93 -23.61
N ALA A 289 -9.01 6.26 -23.56
CA ALA A 289 -8.58 7.06 -24.72
C ALA A 289 -7.12 6.81 -25.11
N CYS A 290 -6.29 6.41 -24.15
CA CYS A 290 -4.89 6.03 -24.33
C CYS A 290 -4.52 4.93 -23.33
N GLU A 291 -3.30 4.38 -23.46
CA GLU A 291 -2.79 3.36 -22.55
C GLU A 291 -2.47 3.96 -21.16
N PRO A 292 -3.15 3.55 -20.09
CA PRO A 292 -2.87 4.03 -18.75
C PRO A 292 -1.58 3.40 -18.19
N LYS A 293 -0.74 4.21 -17.54
CA LYS A 293 0.43 3.72 -16.80
C LYS A 293 0.08 3.19 -15.41
N VAL A 294 -1.00 3.73 -14.85
CA VAL A 294 -1.55 3.38 -13.55
C VAL A 294 -3.05 3.20 -13.72
N LEU A 295 -3.56 2.06 -13.30
CA LEU A 295 -4.98 1.74 -13.33
C LEU A 295 -5.42 1.36 -11.91
N ILE A 296 -6.18 2.25 -11.28
CA ILE A 296 -6.79 2.02 -9.96
C ILE A 296 -8.24 1.59 -10.19
N LEU A 297 -8.58 0.38 -9.79
CA LEU A 297 -9.92 -0.19 -9.94
C LEU A 297 -10.60 -0.25 -8.58
N GLN A 298 -11.76 0.38 -8.44
CA GLN A 298 -12.63 0.19 -7.28
C GLN A 298 -13.62 -0.94 -7.58
N LEU A 299 -13.56 -2.00 -6.77
CA LEU A 299 -14.41 -3.17 -6.95
C LEU A 299 -15.83 -2.92 -6.44
N PRO A 300 -16.84 -3.59 -7.05
CA PRO A 300 -18.24 -3.29 -6.79
C PRO A 300 -18.66 -3.73 -5.39
N ARG A 301 -19.22 -2.80 -4.61
CA ARG A 301 -19.85 -3.01 -3.30
C ARG A 301 -21.09 -2.13 -3.17
N TYR A 302 -22.09 -2.61 -2.43
CA TYR A 302 -23.26 -1.83 -2.02
C TYR A 302 -23.13 -1.47 -0.55
N GLY A 303 -22.46 -0.35 -0.27
CA GLY A 303 -22.05 0.01 1.09
C GLY A 303 -21.12 -1.07 1.66
N GLN A 304 -21.51 -1.66 2.79
CA GLN A 304 -20.75 -2.76 3.41
C GLN A 304 -21.00 -4.13 2.76
N GLN A 305 -21.99 -4.26 1.89
CA GLN A 305 -22.33 -5.54 1.26
C GLN A 305 -21.49 -5.79 0.01
N LYS A 306 -20.92 -7.00 -0.07
CA LYS A 306 -20.20 -7.48 -1.25
C LYS A 306 -21.19 -8.00 -2.28
N VAL A 307 -20.93 -7.68 -3.55
CA VAL A 307 -21.76 -8.18 -4.67
C VAL A 307 -21.41 -9.63 -5.03
N PHE A 308 -20.15 -10.00 -4.86
CA PHE A 308 -19.58 -11.31 -5.16
C PHE A 308 -18.98 -11.92 -3.90
N ASP A 309 -19.11 -13.23 -3.74
CA ASP A 309 -18.50 -13.95 -2.60
C ASP A 309 -16.98 -13.89 -2.68
N LYS A 310 -16.44 -14.04 -3.90
CA LYS A 310 -15.01 -14.00 -4.20
C LYS A 310 -14.73 -13.29 -5.51
N ILE A 311 -13.74 -12.42 -5.47
CA ILE A 311 -13.19 -11.76 -6.66
C ILE A 311 -11.72 -12.17 -6.78
N PHE A 312 -11.35 -12.71 -7.94
CA PHE A 312 -9.99 -13.10 -8.26
C PHE A 312 -9.26 -11.95 -8.97
N PRO A 313 -8.24 -11.33 -8.36
CA PRO A 313 -7.43 -10.30 -9.01
C PRO A 313 -6.24 -10.96 -9.73
N PRO A 314 -6.29 -11.15 -11.06
CA PRO A 314 -5.19 -11.75 -11.79
C PRO A 314 -3.92 -10.90 -11.64
N GLN A 315 -2.76 -11.56 -11.62
CA GLN A 315 -1.49 -10.85 -11.55
C GLN A 315 -1.26 -9.96 -12.77
N GLU A 316 -1.77 -10.35 -13.95
CA GLU A 316 -1.72 -9.55 -15.18
C GLU A 316 -3.13 -9.12 -15.61
N MET A 317 -3.28 -7.87 -16.04
CA MET A 317 -4.50 -7.32 -16.63
C MET A 317 -4.26 -6.99 -18.10
N ASP A 318 -5.01 -7.61 -19.01
CA ASP A 318 -4.95 -7.30 -20.44
C ASP A 318 -5.89 -6.14 -20.76
N ILE A 319 -5.32 -5.01 -21.17
CA ILE A 319 -6.05 -3.80 -21.54
C ILE A 319 -6.11 -3.56 -23.05
N THR A 320 -5.57 -4.48 -23.86
CA THR A 320 -5.45 -4.35 -25.32
C THR A 320 -6.79 -4.02 -25.98
N HIS A 321 -7.85 -4.72 -25.56
CA HIS A 321 -9.19 -4.58 -26.12
C HIS A 321 -10.01 -3.44 -25.49
N LEU A 322 -9.49 -2.80 -24.45
CA LEU A 322 -10.15 -1.72 -23.70
C LEU A 322 -9.74 -0.32 -24.16
N ILE A 323 -8.69 -0.23 -25.00
CA ILE A 323 -8.19 1.04 -25.53
C ILE A 323 -8.97 1.43 -26.78
N TYR A 324 -9.40 2.70 -26.82
CA TYR A 324 -10.08 3.33 -27.95
C TYR A 324 -9.14 3.41 -29.16
N GLU A 325 -9.63 3.00 -30.33
CA GLU A 325 -8.83 2.87 -31.57
C GLU A 325 -7.52 2.05 -31.41
N GLY A 326 -7.45 1.22 -30.37
CA GLY A 326 -6.35 0.31 -30.15
C GLY A 326 -6.29 -0.77 -31.23
N LYS A 327 -5.09 -1.15 -31.65
CA LYS A 327 -4.91 -2.33 -32.51
C LYS A 327 -5.25 -3.58 -31.70
N ARG A 328 -6.14 -4.43 -32.22
CA ARG A 328 -6.59 -5.65 -31.54
C ARG A 328 -6.27 -6.89 -32.38
N PRO A 329 -5.75 -7.97 -31.79
CA PRO A 329 -5.59 -9.23 -32.50
C PRO A 329 -6.95 -9.92 -32.69
N CYS A 330 -7.14 -10.54 -33.85
CA CYS A 330 -8.21 -11.50 -34.08
C CYS A 330 -7.89 -12.79 -33.33
N ILE A 331 -8.84 -13.30 -32.55
CA ILE A 331 -8.67 -14.53 -31.75
C ILE A 331 -8.25 -15.75 -32.59
N ASN A 332 -8.78 -15.89 -33.80
CA ASN A 332 -8.55 -17.09 -34.63
C ASN A 332 -7.23 -17.04 -35.42
N CYS A 333 -6.84 -15.87 -35.94
CA CYS A 333 -5.71 -15.78 -36.87
C CYS A 333 -4.58 -14.84 -36.43
N GLY A 334 -4.76 -14.09 -35.34
CA GLY A 334 -3.78 -13.14 -34.80
C GLY A 334 -3.57 -11.86 -35.62
N LYS A 335 -4.21 -11.73 -36.79
CA LYS A 335 -4.18 -10.52 -37.63
C LYS A 335 -5.00 -9.40 -36.98
N LEU A 336 -4.91 -8.17 -37.52
CA LEU A 336 -5.71 -7.04 -37.06
C LEU A 336 -7.21 -7.36 -37.16
N ALA A 337 -7.91 -7.21 -36.05
CA ALA A 337 -9.36 -7.31 -35.96
C ALA A 337 -10.03 -5.96 -36.27
N ASP A 338 -11.17 -6.03 -36.93
CA ASP A 338 -12.02 -4.91 -37.31
C ASP A 338 -13.45 -5.04 -36.77
N MET A 339 -13.78 -6.19 -36.15
CA MET A 339 -15.12 -6.45 -35.60
C MET A 339 -15.07 -7.17 -34.26
N MET A 340 -16.08 -6.95 -33.44
CA MET A 340 -16.37 -7.77 -32.25
C MET A 340 -17.85 -8.21 -32.24
N CYS A 341 -18.17 -9.31 -31.56
CA CYS A 341 -19.55 -9.80 -31.42
C CYS A 341 -20.11 -9.50 -30.01
N PRO A 342 -20.99 -8.48 -29.85
CA PRO A 342 -21.67 -8.19 -28.59
C PRO A 342 -22.46 -9.37 -28.03
N GLU A 343 -23.19 -10.10 -28.88
CA GLU A 343 -24.06 -11.18 -28.45
C GLU A 343 -23.23 -12.34 -27.87
N CYS A 344 -22.12 -12.71 -28.51
CA CYS A 344 -21.22 -13.72 -27.95
C CYS A 344 -20.59 -13.26 -26.64
N PHE A 345 -20.23 -11.97 -26.51
CA PHE A 345 -19.70 -11.44 -25.26
C PHE A 345 -20.73 -11.53 -24.13
N LEU A 346 -21.96 -11.10 -24.40
CA LEU A 346 -23.01 -11.02 -23.39
C LEU A 346 -23.54 -12.41 -22.98
N THR A 347 -23.61 -13.36 -23.91
CA THR A 347 -24.23 -14.69 -23.67
C THR A 347 -23.26 -15.78 -23.21
N ARG A 348 -21.94 -15.55 -23.30
CA ARG A 348 -20.92 -16.54 -22.91
C ARG A 348 -19.99 -15.97 -21.85
N GLU A 349 -19.39 -16.85 -21.06
CA GLU A 349 -18.33 -16.48 -20.12
C GLU A 349 -16.99 -16.41 -20.87
N VAL A 350 -16.77 -15.30 -21.57
CA VAL A 350 -15.59 -15.05 -22.40
C VAL A 350 -15.10 -13.62 -22.21
N PHE A 351 -13.82 -13.39 -22.52
CA PHE A 351 -13.24 -12.05 -22.57
C PHE A 351 -13.51 -11.36 -23.92
N ILE A 352 -13.42 -10.03 -23.95
CA ILE A 352 -13.58 -9.23 -25.18
C ILE A 352 -12.61 -9.71 -26.27
N GLY A 353 -11.38 -10.09 -25.88
CA GLY A 353 -10.40 -10.62 -26.81
C GLY A 353 -10.83 -11.89 -27.52
N GLU A 354 -11.64 -12.73 -26.87
CA GLU A 354 -12.13 -14.01 -27.40
C GLU A 354 -13.33 -13.85 -28.35
N VAL A 355 -13.93 -12.66 -28.40
CA VAL A 355 -15.02 -12.31 -29.33
C VAL A 355 -14.63 -11.21 -30.32
N THR A 356 -13.33 -11.00 -30.50
CA THR A 356 -12.76 -10.00 -31.42
C THR A 356 -12.16 -10.70 -32.64
N TYR A 357 -12.59 -10.31 -33.84
CA TYR A 357 -12.31 -11.01 -35.10
C TYR A 357 -11.89 -10.07 -36.23
N CYS A 358 -11.18 -10.61 -37.22
CA CYS A 358 -11.16 -9.99 -38.55
C CYS A 358 -12.41 -10.42 -39.35
N GLY A 359 -12.79 -9.65 -40.37
CA GLY A 359 -13.90 -9.95 -41.30
C GLY A 359 -14.08 -11.43 -41.64
N ILE A 360 -13.04 -12.05 -42.20
CA ILE A 360 -13.08 -13.45 -42.65
C ILE A 360 -13.36 -14.41 -41.48
N CYS A 361 -12.68 -14.23 -40.35
CA CYS A 361 -12.84 -15.12 -39.21
C CYS A 361 -14.19 -14.94 -38.53
N TYR A 362 -14.77 -13.73 -38.55
CA TYR A 362 -16.12 -13.49 -38.04
C TYR A 362 -17.16 -14.27 -38.85
N GLU A 363 -17.14 -14.14 -40.18
CA GLU A 363 -18.07 -14.84 -41.08
C GLU A 363 -17.98 -16.35 -40.90
N GLN A 364 -16.77 -16.90 -40.77
CA GLN A 364 -16.55 -18.32 -40.53
C GLN A 364 -17.10 -18.78 -39.17
N THR A 365 -16.88 -18.00 -38.11
CA THR A 365 -17.29 -18.36 -36.74
C THR A 365 -18.80 -18.20 -36.53
N HIS A 366 -19.42 -17.25 -37.22
CA HIS A 366 -20.85 -16.93 -37.11
C HIS A 366 -21.68 -17.41 -38.30
N ASN A 367 -21.15 -18.32 -39.11
CA ASN A 367 -21.89 -18.87 -40.23
C ASN A 367 -23.17 -19.59 -39.75
N GLY A 368 -24.33 -19.11 -40.19
CA GLY A 368 -25.64 -19.64 -39.76
C GLY A 368 -26.13 -19.11 -38.42
N LEU A 369 -25.45 -18.14 -37.80
CA LEU A 369 -25.93 -17.39 -36.63
C LEU A 369 -26.44 -16.01 -37.06
N ASP A 370 -27.51 -15.53 -36.42
CA ASP A 370 -28.07 -14.18 -36.65
C ASP A 370 -27.50 -13.18 -35.63
N HIS A 371 -26.16 -13.08 -35.56
CA HIS A 371 -25.45 -12.16 -34.67
C HIS A 371 -25.00 -10.91 -35.41
N GLN A 372 -25.18 -9.72 -34.82
CA GLN A 372 -24.78 -8.46 -35.44
C GLN A 372 -23.35 -8.06 -35.04
N PRO A 373 -22.42 -7.87 -36.01
CA PRO A 373 -21.07 -7.43 -35.69
C PRO A 373 -21.07 -5.96 -35.25
N GLN A 374 -20.39 -5.68 -34.15
CA GLN A 374 -19.99 -4.33 -33.80
C GLN A 374 -18.67 -4.00 -34.52
N GLN A 375 -18.72 -2.99 -35.40
CA GLN A 375 -17.52 -2.48 -36.07
C GLN A 375 -16.59 -1.80 -35.07
N LEU A 376 -15.31 -2.13 -35.16
CA LEU A 376 -14.26 -1.50 -34.37
C LEU A 376 -13.66 -0.37 -35.18
N SER A 377 -13.52 0.81 -34.58
CA SER A 377 -12.86 1.95 -35.22
C SER A 377 -11.42 1.58 -35.60
N ALA A 378 -11.20 1.34 -36.89
CA ALA A 378 -9.86 1.18 -37.42
C ALA A 378 -9.25 2.58 -37.56
N SER A 379 -8.16 2.85 -36.85
CA SER A 379 -7.36 4.03 -37.13
C SER A 379 -6.94 4.00 -38.60
N ASN A 380 -7.51 4.90 -39.42
CA ASN A 380 -7.11 5.16 -40.80
C ASN A 380 -5.77 5.91 -40.87
N ASN A 381 -4.84 5.69 -39.93
CA ASN A 381 -3.47 6.16 -40.07
C ASN A 381 -2.67 5.24 -40.99
N SER A 382 -3.02 5.34 -42.27
CA SER A 382 -2.17 4.99 -43.40
C SER A 382 -0.96 5.92 -43.48
N PHE A 383 -0.01 5.88 -42.54
CA PHE A 383 1.36 6.40 -42.73
C PHE A 383 2.29 5.93 -41.60
N SER A 384 2.77 4.70 -41.74
CA SER A 384 4.08 4.26 -41.23
C SER A 384 4.53 3.06 -42.05
N THR A 385 4.81 3.32 -43.33
CA THR A 385 5.64 2.47 -44.16
C THR A 385 7.08 2.53 -43.63
N SER A 386 7.35 1.84 -42.53
CA SER A 386 8.69 1.37 -42.22
C SER A 386 8.82 -0.02 -42.82
N SER A 387 9.03 -0.05 -44.13
CA SER A 387 9.57 -1.19 -44.84
C SER A 387 10.95 -1.52 -44.26
N SER A 388 10.98 -2.37 -43.23
CA SER A 388 12.15 -3.20 -42.95
C SER A 388 11.71 -4.65 -43.00
N LEU A 389 12.09 -5.27 -44.10
CA LEU A 389 11.96 -6.69 -44.37
C LEU A 389 12.70 -7.47 -43.28
N SER A 390 11.97 -7.99 -42.31
CA SER A 390 12.40 -9.15 -41.52
C SER A 390 11.31 -10.22 -41.57
N LEU A 391 11.30 -10.96 -42.68
CA LEU A 391 10.56 -12.22 -42.81
C LEU A 391 11.12 -13.22 -41.79
N SER A 392 10.58 -13.26 -40.56
CA SER A 392 10.52 -14.49 -39.71
C SER A 392 9.94 -14.32 -38.29
N ARG A 393 9.49 -13.14 -37.84
CA ARG A 393 8.63 -13.00 -36.63
C ARG A 393 7.30 -12.32 -37.00
N ARG A 394 6.26 -13.15 -37.17
CA ARG A 394 4.96 -12.83 -37.79
C ARG A 394 4.21 -11.72 -37.04
N THR A 395 3.79 -10.68 -37.75
CA THR A 395 2.42 -10.09 -37.83
C THR A 395 1.46 -10.05 -36.62
N GLN A 396 1.93 -10.26 -35.39
CA GLN A 396 1.09 -10.27 -34.19
C GLN A 396 0.94 -8.85 -33.65
N VAL A 397 -0.31 -8.47 -33.40
CA VAL A 397 -0.63 -7.22 -32.72
C VAL A 397 -0.09 -7.32 -31.28
N PRO A 398 0.71 -6.34 -30.80
CA PRO A 398 1.26 -6.39 -29.46
C PRO A 398 0.14 -6.31 -28.42
N GLN A 399 0.18 -7.22 -27.44
CA GLN A 399 -0.68 -7.15 -26.27
C GLN A 399 -0.16 -6.08 -25.30
N LYS A 400 -1.09 -5.39 -24.65
CA LYS A 400 -0.84 -4.38 -23.64
C LYS A 400 -1.32 -4.90 -22.31
N LYS A 401 -0.39 -5.21 -21.42
CA LYS A 401 -0.66 -5.77 -20.10
C LYS A 401 -0.13 -4.86 -19.01
N LEU A 402 -0.88 -4.78 -17.91
CA LEU A 402 -0.47 -4.16 -16.66
C LEU A 402 -0.29 -5.23 -15.59
N GLN A 403 0.59 -4.98 -14.63
CA GLN A 403 0.86 -5.88 -13.51
C GLN A 403 0.16 -5.40 -12.24
N LEU A 404 -0.41 -6.33 -11.49
CA LEU A 404 -1.03 -6.05 -10.21
C LEU A 404 0.05 -5.73 -9.16
N ALA A 405 0.17 -4.45 -8.84
CA ALA A 405 1.15 -3.96 -7.87
C ALA A 405 0.68 -4.20 -6.43
N SER A 406 -0.62 -4.00 -6.15
CA SER A 406 -1.18 -4.19 -4.81
C SER A 406 -2.70 -4.30 -4.83
N VAL A 407 -3.23 -4.82 -3.71
CA VAL A 407 -4.66 -4.95 -3.45
C VAL A 407 -4.95 -4.42 -2.05
N LEU A 408 -5.87 -3.45 -1.95
CA LEU A 408 -6.50 -3.06 -0.70
C LEU A 408 -7.67 -4.00 -0.43
N CYS A 409 -7.75 -4.52 0.80
CA CYS A 409 -8.84 -5.37 1.25
C CYS A 409 -9.53 -4.78 2.47
N ILE A 410 -10.85 -4.95 2.55
CA ILE A 410 -11.67 -4.63 3.72
C ILE A 410 -12.77 -5.67 3.91
N GLU A 411 -12.86 -6.18 5.12
CA GLU A 411 -13.94 -7.10 5.53
C GLU A 411 -15.12 -6.34 6.13
N THR A 412 -14.90 -5.64 7.24
CA THR A 412 -15.91 -4.82 7.92
C THR A 412 -15.49 -3.36 8.03
N SER A 413 -14.42 -3.09 8.78
CA SER A 413 -13.97 -1.72 9.13
C SER A 413 -12.46 -1.68 9.36
N HIS A 414 -11.70 -2.57 8.70
CA HIS A 414 -10.25 -2.61 8.85
C HIS A 414 -9.59 -2.91 7.51
N TYR A 415 -8.90 -1.91 7.00
CA TYR A 415 -8.17 -1.98 5.74
C TYR A 415 -6.81 -2.66 5.92
N VAL A 416 -6.55 -3.67 5.10
CA VAL A 416 -5.27 -4.38 4.99
C VAL A 416 -4.79 -4.38 3.54
N ALA A 417 -3.49 -4.57 3.31
CA ALA A 417 -2.92 -4.56 1.96
C ALA A 417 -2.20 -5.86 1.64
N PHE A 418 -2.34 -6.30 0.40
CA PHE A 418 -1.46 -7.25 -0.24
C PHE A 418 -0.61 -6.50 -1.27
N VAL A 419 0.70 -6.66 -1.21
CA VAL A 419 1.63 -5.92 -2.09
C VAL A 419 2.55 -6.90 -2.81
N HIS A 420 2.67 -6.73 -4.12
CA HIS A 420 3.59 -7.49 -4.96
C HIS A 420 4.99 -6.89 -4.88
N ALA A 421 5.96 -7.72 -4.51
CA ALA A 421 7.37 -7.38 -4.56
C ALA A 421 7.94 -7.80 -5.92
N LEU A 422 7.87 -6.88 -6.89
CA LEU A 422 8.25 -7.10 -8.30
C LEU A 422 9.59 -7.82 -8.47
N HIS A 423 10.62 -7.42 -7.72
CA HIS A 423 11.97 -7.99 -7.83
C HIS A 423 12.09 -9.46 -7.38
N ALA A 424 11.13 -9.96 -6.60
CA ALA A 424 11.16 -11.31 -6.05
C ALA A 424 10.01 -12.19 -6.55
N ASN A 425 9.05 -11.63 -7.30
CA ASN A 425 7.77 -12.24 -7.64
C ASN A 425 7.08 -12.93 -6.44
N LYS A 426 7.06 -12.20 -5.32
CA LYS A 426 6.50 -12.63 -4.04
C LYS A 426 5.49 -11.59 -3.56
N TRP A 427 4.61 -12.01 -2.66
CA TRP A 427 3.58 -11.15 -2.09
C TRP A 427 3.81 -10.97 -0.60
N VAL A 428 3.49 -9.79 -0.09
CA VAL A 428 3.45 -9.52 1.35
C VAL A 428 2.06 -9.04 1.76
N PHE A 429 1.61 -9.52 2.91
CA PHE A 429 0.45 -9.00 3.63
C PHE A 429 0.91 -7.93 4.61
N PHE A 430 0.17 -6.82 4.68
CA PHE A 430 0.42 -5.72 5.60
C PHE A 430 -0.85 -5.36 6.39
N ASP A 431 -0.68 -5.24 7.70
CA ASP A 431 -1.68 -4.78 8.64
C ASP A 431 -1.07 -3.72 9.57
N SER A 432 -1.62 -2.50 9.56
CA SER A 432 -1.12 -1.37 10.34
C SER A 432 -1.43 -1.49 11.84
N MET A 433 -2.36 -2.36 12.24
CA MET A 433 -2.85 -2.55 13.61
C MET A 433 -2.89 -4.03 14.02
N ALA A 434 -1.95 -4.83 13.51
CA ALA A 434 -1.89 -6.29 13.71
C ALA A 434 -1.80 -6.74 15.18
N ASP A 435 -1.21 -5.92 16.03
CA ASP A 435 -1.01 -6.18 17.46
C ASP A 435 -1.01 -4.86 18.25
N ARG A 436 -1.09 -4.92 19.59
CA ARG A 436 -1.06 -3.74 20.47
C ARG A 436 -0.19 -3.99 21.69
N VAL A 437 0.64 -3.00 22.02
CA VAL A 437 1.43 -2.98 23.25
C VAL A 437 0.80 -2.00 24.23
N GLY A 438 0.55 -2.45 25.46
CA GLY A 438 -0.08 -1.64 26.51
C GLY A 438 -1.61 -1.54 26.36
N PHE A 439 -2.24 -0.85 27.31
CA PHE A 439 -3.70 -0.68 27.37
C PHE A 439 -4.13 0.66 26.79
N SER A 440 -4.72 1.55 27.61
CA SER A 440 -5.23 2.87 27.21
C SER A 440 -4.16 3.76 26.59
N ASP A 441 -2.97 3.80 27.19
CA ASP A 441 -1.82 4.61 26.73
C ASP A 441 -0.84 3.79 25.88
N GLY A 442 -1.33 2.67 25.35
CA GLY A 442 -0.59 1.77 24.48
C GLY A 442 -0.48 2.27 23.04
N TYR A 443 0.24 1.51 22.23
CA TYR A 443 0.44 1.79 20.81
C TYR A 443 0.21 0.54 19.95
N ASN A 444 -0.25 0.73 18.73
CA ASN A 444 -0.40 -0.36 17.78
C ASN A 444 0.95 -0.78 17.20
N VAL A 445 1.03 -2.03 16.81
CA VAL A 445 2.22 -2.65 16.23
C VAL A 445 1.86 -3.15 14.84
N PRO A 446 2.41 -2.54 13.78
CA PRO A 446 2.16 -3.01 12.44
C PRO A 446 2.95 -4.29 12.16
N GLN A 447 2.44 -5.10 11.25
CA GLN A 447 3.08 -6.35 10.86
C GLN A 447 3.04 -6.53 9.34
N VAL A 448 4.15 -7.04 8.81
CA VAL A 448 4.25 -7.50 7.43
C VAL A 448 4.55 -8.99 7.43
N LYS A 449 3.76 -9.78 6.69
CA LYS A 449 3.91 -11.24 6.57
C LYS A 449 4.16 -11.61 5.12
N LEU A 450 4.91 -12.69 4.89
CA LEU A 450 5.15 -13.21 3.55
C LEU A 450 3.98 -14.13 3.14
N CYS A 451 3.46 -13.95 1.93
CA CYS A 451 2.43 -14.81 1.34
C CYS A 451 3.07 -15.69 0.25
N GLU A 452 3.67 -16.80 0.65
CA GLU A 452 4.53 -17.63 -0.22
C GLU A 452 3.82 -18.21 -1.44
N LYS A 453 2.55 -18.61 -1.29
CA LYS A 453 1.79 -19.30 -2.34
C LYS A 453 1.04 -18.34 -3.26
N MET A 454 0.96 -17.06 -2.91
CA MET A 454 0.07 -16.09 -3.58
C MET A 454 0.38 -15.94 -5.07
N SER A 455 1.66 -15.81 -5.47
CA SER A 455 2.03 -15.67 -6.88
C SER A 455 1.66 -16.88 -7.73
N ASN A 456 1.71 -18.09 -7.16
CA ASN A 456 1.28 -19.30 -7.85
C ASN A 456 -0.24 -19.29 -8.10
N TRP A 457 -1.02 -18.78 -7.14
CA TRP A 457 -2.47 -18.74 -7.23
C TRP A 457 -3.00 -17.61 -8.10
N LEU A 458 -2.37 -16.43 -8.08
CA LEU A 458 -2.80 -15.27 -8.89
C LEU A 458 -2.35 -15.35 -10.37
N SER A 459 -1.59 -16.38 -10.75
CA SER A 459 -1.21 -16.66 -12.14
C SER A 459 -2.39 -17.22 -12.97
N ASP A 460 -2.27 -17.19 -14.31
CA ASP A 460 -3.24 -17.82 -15.22
C ASP A 460 -3.45 -19.32 -14.96
N ALA A 461 -2.41 -20.02 -14.50
CA ALA A 461 -2.51 -21.42 -14.12
C ALA A 461 -3.25 -21.59 -12.79
N GLY A 462 -3.01 -20.69 -11.83
CA GLY A 462 -3.74 -20.63 -10.57
C GLY A 462 -5.22 -20.33 -10.78
N TRP A 463 -5.55 -19.33 -11.59
CA TRP A 463 -6.92 -18.98 -11.97
C TRP A 463 -7.68 -20.18 -12.54
N ARG A 464 -7.10 -20.86 -13.54
CA ARG A 464 -7.72 -22.03 -14.14
C ARG A 464 -8.02 -23.10 -13.11
N ARG A 465 -7.08 -23.42 -12.22
CA ARG A 465 -7.31 -24.40 -11.14
C ARG A 465 -8.44 -23.98 -10.20
N VAL A 466 -8.46 -22.73 -9.77
CA VAL A 466 -9.50 -22.20 -8.87
C VAL A 466 -10.88 -22.27 -9.53
N ARG A 467 -10.99 -21.78 -10.77
CA ARG A 467 -12.23 -21.79 -11.53
C ARG A 467 -12.72 -23.20 -11.84
N ASP A 468 -11.83 -24.09 -12.29
CA ASP A 468 -12.20 -25.46 -12.65
C ASP A 468 -12.66 -26.24 -11.40
N CYS A 469 -12.01 -26.03 -10.25
CA CYS A 469 -12.41 -26.63 -8.97
C CYS A 469 -13.81 -26.15 -8.53
N ILE A 470 -14.09 -24.84 -8.60
CA ILE A 470 -15.42 -24.31 -8.27
C ILE A 470 -16.49 -24.83 -9.24
N ASN A 471 -16.20 -24.91 -10.53
CA ASN A 471 -17.16 -25.33 -11.54
C ASN A 471 -17.43 -26.84 -11.51
N GLN A 472 -16.44 -27.67 -11.17
CA GLN A 472 -16.56 -29.13 -11.17
C GLN A 472 -16.92 -29.70 -9.79
N GLU A 473 -16.34 -29.16 -8.72
CA GLU A 473 -16.42 -29.69 -7.36
C GLU A 473 -17.30 -28.83 -6.43
N GLY A 474 -17.57 -27.57 -6.82
CA GLY A 474 -18.43 -26.66 -6.06
C GLY A 474 -17.75 -25.96 -4.88
N HIS A 475 -16.45 -26.17 -4.67
CA HIS A 475 -15.66 -25.53 -3.62
C HIS A 475 -14.29 -25.07 -4.16
N LEU A 476 -13.57 -24.27 -3.35
CA LEU A 476 -12.22 -23.86 -3.70
C LEU A 476 -11.22 -25.01 -3.47
N PRO A 477 -10.04 -24.99 -4.11
CA PRO A 477 -9.00 -25.96 -3.77
C PRO A 477 -8.67 -25.92 -2.27
N ASN A 478 -8.49 -27.07 -1.62
CA ASN A 478 -8.20 -27.15 -0.17
C ASN A 478 -6.99 -26.29 0.27
N ASP A 479 -5.98 -26.17 -0.61
CA ASP A 479 -4.81 -25.32 -0.39
C ASP A 479 -5.14 -23.82 -0.36
N VAL A 480 -6.21 -23.41 -1.04
CA VAL A 480 -6.74 -22.04 -1.02
C VAL A 480 -7.59 -21.84 0.24
N GLU A 481 -8.50 -22.78 0.55
CA GLU A 481 -9.38 -22.66 1.72
C GLU A 481 -8.62 -22.66 3.05
N SER A 482 -7.49 -23.38 3.12
CA SER A 482 -6.62 -23.40 4.30
C SER A 482 -5.69 -22.19 4.41
N ASP A 483 -5.56 -21.38 3.36
CA ASP A 483 -4.71 -20.18 3.33
C ASP A 483 -5.56 -18.94 3.67
N SER A 484 -5.48 -18.50 4.92
CA SER A 484 -6.25 -17.35 5.42
C SER A 484 -5.96 -16.06 4.67
N ASP A 485 -4.71 -15.87 4.22
CA ASP A 485 -4.26 -14.65 3.54
C ASP A 485 -4.83 -14.62 2.11
N LEU A 486 -4.79 -15.75 1.40
CA LEU A 486 -5.43 -15.85 0.09
C LEU A 486 -6.95 -15.74 0.17
N MET A 487 -7.57 -16.35 1.19
CA MET A 487 -9.02 -16.21 1.42
C MET A 487 -9.42 -14.77 1.72
N ARG A 488 -8.60 -14.05 2.50
CA ARG A 488 -8.75 -12.62 2.76
C ARG A 488 -8.70 -11.83 1.46
N LEU A 489 -7.68 -12.06 0.64
CA LEU A 489 -7.53 -11.38 -0.64
C LEU A 489 -8.73 -11.61 -1.56
N LEU A 490 -9.17 -12.86 -1.74
CA LEU A 490 -10.27 -13.20 -2.65
C LEU A 490 -11.63 -12.69 -2.15
N SER A 491 -11.88 -12.76 -0.84
CA SER A 491 -13.19 -12.46 -0.27
C SER A 491 -13.36 -10.98 0.06
N ASP A 492 -12.27 -10.27 0.37
CA ASP A 492 -12.30 -8.90 0.91
C ASP A 492 -11.67 -7.86 -0.01
N CYS A 493 -11.37 -8.21 -1.26
CA CYS A 493 -10.83 -7.29 -2.27
C CYS A 493 -11.67 -6.00 -2.37
N TYR A 494 -11.01 -4.84 -2.38
CA TYR A 494 -11.66 -3.53 -2.40
C TYR A 494 -11.18 -2.64 -3.53
N ILE A 495 -9.86 -2.36 -3.57
CA ILE A 495 -9.23 -1.59 -4.63
C ILE A 495 -8.03 -2.38 -5.15
N CYS A 496 -7.91 -2.48 -6.47
CA CYS A 496 -6.74 -3.08 -7.12
C CYS A 496 -5.92 -1.99 -7.82
N PHE A 497 -4.60 -2.02 -7.63
CA PHE A 497 -3.67 -1.14 -8.31
C PHE A 497 -2.88 -1.92 -9.35
N TYR A 498 -3.07 -1.59 -10.62
CA TYR A 498 -2.30 -2.15 -11.74
C TYR A 498 -1.35 -1.08 -12.32
N THR A 499 -0.13 -1.47 -12.69
CA THR A 499 0.91 -0.55 -13.20
C THR A 499 1.71 -1.13 -14.36
N ASP A 500 2.42 -0.26 -15.10
CA ASP A 500 3.26 -0.61 -16.25
C ASP A 500 4.72 -1.01 -15.89
N GLU A 501 5.05 -1.23 -14.61
CA GLU A 501 6.44 -1.23 -14.14
C GLU A 501 7.31 -2.40 -14.61
N GLU A 502 6.76 -3.60 -14.86
CA GLU A 502 7.56 -4.70 -15.42
C GLU A 502 8.09 -4.40 -16.82
N ASN A 503 7.32 -3.66 -17.64
CA ASN A 503 7.71 -3.31 -19.00
C ASN A 503 8.96 -2.39 -19.02
N LYS A 504 9.29 -1.73 -17.90
CA LYS A 504 10.52 -0.92 -17.77
C LYS A 504 11.73 -1.75 -17.34
N ASN A 505 11.52 -2.84 -16.62
CA ASN A 505 12.63 -3.66 -16.11
C ASN A 505 13.28 -4.54 -17.19
N GLU A 506 12.58 -4.89 -18.26
CA GLU A 506 13.21 -5.48 -19.46
C GLU A 506 14.13 -4.47 -20.19
N GLY A 507 13.83 -3.17 -20.09
CA GLY A 507 14.60 -2.09 -20.74
C GLY A 507 15.72 -1.48 -19.89
N LEU A 508 15.77 -1.77 -18.58
CA LEU A 508 16.75 -1.20 -17.64
C LEU A 508 18.00 -2.07 -17.42
N SER A 509 18.17 -3.13 -18.23
CA SER A 509 19.48 -3.77 -18.38
C SER A 509 20.46 -2.79 -19.06
N LEU A 510 21.22 -2.07 -18.22
CA LEU A 510 22.46 -1.35 -18.53
C LEU A 510 22.34 -0.15 -19.49
N SER A 511 22.01 1.06 -18.99
CA SER A 511 22.56 2.29 -19.62
C SER A 511 22.29 3.65 -18.95
N ARG A 512 21.47 3.81 -17.89
CA ARG A 512 21.07 5.17 -17.44
C ARG A 512 21.32 5.57 -15.98
N PHE A 513 22.41 5.09 -15.37
CA PHE A 513 22.85 5.63 -14.07
C PHE A 513 24.32 6.11 -14.03
N PHE A 514 24.93 6.33 -15.20
CA PHE A 514 26.16 7.11 -15.31
C PHE A 514 26.03 8.12 -16.46
N SER A 515 25.49 9.29 -16.14
CA SER A 515 25.79 10.56 -16.84
C SER A 515 25.64 11.71 -15.86
#